data_AF-A0A846MRM7-F1
#
_entry.id   AF-A0A846MRM7-F1
#
_cell.length_a   1.000
_cell.length_b   1.000
_cell.length_c   1.000
_cell.angle_alpha   90.00
_cell.angle_beta   90.00
_cell.angle_gamma   90.00
#
_symmetry.space_group_name_H-M   'P 1'
#
loop_
_entity.id
_entity.type
_entity.pdbx_description
1 polymer ?
#
loop_
_entity_poly.entity_id
_entity_poly.type
_entity_poly.pdbx_seq_one_letter_code
_entity_poly.pdbx_strand_id
1 'polypeptide(L)'
;MPTGLWFNMQINENKVELNQLIQHLRMDGIRTIYYGPFTYNVINELGYHIKQYLDKSKNVRDKAFYAFVELCENIGNYAATYEVVGKKRIGTGLMALSETEKSYCIQTVNYVTVQQQQQLQQRLAKVTSMDRRELRAYKNDLRQQAIQNKHHSGNIGLIEVLLRLNQKVDFHWIETSENLVLFVVKAYIDKKDDSGTKMDDLVIKGEKGTYLTPDVYFSAQTGVCEIKGESYQEDTFEFYNTLINWIDTYIHEVKKPLTLNLKLTYFNTSSSRALQEIFLLLKEYQEQGGEVTINWYYLMHDESMLEEAEDFQLSTGLKFNVISVEKFD
;
A
#
# COMPACT_ATOMS: atom_id res chain seq x y z
N MET A 1 -7.96 -33.05 -7.13
CA MET A 1 -6.55 -32.79 -6.77
C MET A 1 -5.68 -33.25 -7.93
N PRO A 2 -4.73 -32.40 -8.36
CA PRO A 2 -3.35 -32.87 -8.35
C PRO A 2 -2.45 -31.85 -7.65
N THR A 3 -2.00 -32.22 -6.46
CA THR A 3 -0.82 -31.69 -5.79
C THR A 3 0.41 -32.34 -6.42
N GLY A 4 1.35 -31.52 -6.92
CA GLY A 4 2.71 -31.96 -7.27
C GLY A 4 2.91 -32.28 -8.75
N LEU A 5 3.24 -31.27 -9.55
CA LEU A 5 3.89 -31.39 -10.86
C LEU A 5 4.58 -30.05 -11.19
N TRP A 6 5.48 -29.61 -10.30
CA TRP A 6 6.40 -28.50 -10.56
C TRP A 6 7.76 -28.98 -10.06
N PHE A 7 8.82 -28.77 -10.83
CA PHE A 7 10.19 -29.32 -10.66
C PHE A 7 10.47 -30.66 -11.34
N ASN A 8 10.34 -30.71 -12.66
CA ASN A 8 11.30 -31.44 -13.48
C ASN A 8 11.36 -30.82 -14.88
N MET A 9 11.93 -29.63 -14.98
CA MET A 9 12.07 -28.91 -16.24
C MET A 9 13.57 -28.78 -16.56
N GLN A 10 14.09 -29.71 -17.37
CA GLN A 10 15.31 -29.43 -18.12
C GLN A 10 14.89 -28.54 -19.28
N ILE A 11 15.35 -27.29 -19.32
CA ILE A 11 15.16 -26.44 -20.50
C ILE A 11 16.17 -26.93 -21.54
N ASN A 12 15.83 -28.00 -22.27
CA ASN A 12 16.53 -28.35 -23.50
C ASN A 12 15.91 -27.55 -24.65
N GLU A 13 16.67 -27.28 -25.70
CA GLU A 13 16.25 -26.53 -26.91
C GLU A 13 15.12 -27.21 -27.72
N ASN A 14 14.43 -28.20 -27.15
CA ASN A 14 13.28 -28.84 -27.76
C ASN A 14 12.09 -27.88 -27.73
N LYS A 15 11.75 -27.32 -28.91
CA LYS A 15 10.57 -26.45 -29.16
C LYS A 15 9.25 -26.96 -28.56
N VAL A 16 9.14 -28.26 -28.30
CA VAL A 16 7.96 -28.93 -27.69
C VAL A 16 7.80 -28.57 -26.20
N GLU A 17 8.90 -28.46 -25.43
CA GLU A 17 8.85 -28.24 -23.98
C GLU A 17 8.51 -26.78 -23.63
N LEU A 18 9.03 -25.80 -24.38
CA LEU A 18 8.70 -24.38 -24.18
C LEU A 18 7.25 -24.06 -24.53
N ASN A 19 6.71 -24.64 -25.61
CA ASN A 19 5.31 -24.43 -25.97
C ASN A 19 4.38 -25.06 -24.92
N GLN A 20 4.72 -26.25 -24.41
CA GLN A 20 4.00 -26.87 -23.30
C GLN A 20 4.04 -25.99 -22.05
N LEU A 21 5.19 -25.42 -21.69
CA LEU A 21 5.28 -24.48 -20.56
C LEU A 21 4.36 -23.28 -20.77
N ILE A 22 4.41 -22.62 -21.93
CA ILE A 22 3.55 -21.47 -22.24
C ILE A 22 2.07 -21.84 -22.14
N GLN A 23 1.67 -23.03 -22.60
CA GLN A 23 0.30 -23.51 -22.48
C GLN A 23 -0.11 -23.70 -21.02
N HIS A 24 0.71 -24.34 -20.18
CA HIS A 24 0.42 -24.50 -18.76
C HIS A 24 0.31 -23.15 -18.05
N LEU A 25 1.24 -22.22 -18.30
CA LEU A 25 1.19 -20.87 -17.73
C LEU A 25 -0.13 -20.16 -18.10
N ARG A 26 -0.58 -20.28 -19.36
CA ARG A 26 -1.86 -19.71 -19.80
C ARG A 26 -3.07 -20.38 -19.17
N MET A 27 -3.06 -21.71 -19.08
CA MET A 27 -4.16 -22.49 -18.48
C MET A 27 -4.32 -22.20 -16.99
N ASP A 28 -3.21 -22.02 -16.27
CA ASP A 28 -3.20 -21.68 -14.85
C ASP A 28 -3.42 -20.19 -14.59
N GLY A 29 -3.69 -19.40 -15.64
CA GLY A 29 -3.95 -17.96 -15.53
C GLY A 29 -2.73 -17.15 -15.09
N ILE A 30 -1.51 -17.67 -15.25
CA ILE A 30 -0.27 -16.98 -14.88
C ILE A 30 0.00 -15.87 -15.90
N ARG A 31 0.14 -14.64 -15.40
CA ARG A 31 0.34 -13.42 -16.19
C ARG A 31 1.78 -12.92 -16.14
N THR A 32 2.41 -13.10 -15.00
CA THR A 32 3.81 -12.72 -14.78
C THR A 32 4.48 -13.85 -14.03
N ILE A 33 5.67 -14.24 -14.47
CA ILE A 33 6.54 -15.17 -13.76
C ILE A 33 7.97 -14.66 -13.85
N TYR A 34 8.67 -14.67 -12.72
CA TYR A 34 10.07 -14.31 -12.62
C TYR A 34 10.78 -15.29 -11.70
N TYR A 35 11.95 -15.77 -12.14
CA TYR A 35 12.86 -16.55 -11.31
C TYR A 35 14.25 -15.92 -11.35
N GLY A 36 14.86 -15.72 -10.20
CA GLY A 36 16.19 -15.10 -10.09
C GLY A 36 16.36 -14.27 -8.81
N PRO A 37 17.38 -13.39 -8.76
CA PRO A 37 17.65 -12.53 -7.61
C PRO A 37 16.71 -11.32 -7.54
N PHE A 38 16.01 -11.16 -6.42
CA PHE A 38 15.09 -10.04 -6.19
C PHE A 38 15.84 -8.77 -5.75
N THR A 39 16.46 -8.10 -6.72
CA THR A 39 17.09 -6.78 -6.53
C THR A 39 16.03 -5.66 -6.53
N TYR A 40 16.40 -4.48 -5.98
CA TYR A 40 15.53 -3.29 -6.02
C TYR A 40 15.04 -2.96 -7.43
N ASN A 41 15.91 -3.02 -8.44
CA ASN A 41 15.54 -2.73 -9.83
C ASN A 41 14.53 -3.76 -10.36
N VAL A 42 14.75 -5.05 -10.09
CA VAL A 42 13.82 -6.12 -10.51
C VAL A 42 12.45 -5.92 -9.88
N ILE A 43 12.40 -5.61 -8.58
CA ILE A 43 11.15 -5.37 -7.85
C ILE A 43 10.42 -4.15 -8.44
N ASN A 44 11.13 -3.07 -8.74
CA ASN A 44 10.54 -1.87 -9.34
C ASN A 44 9.95 -2.12 -10.73
N GLU A 45 10.68 -2.78 -11.62
CA GLU A 45 10.22 -3.06 -12.99
C GLU A 45 9.01 -4.00 -12.98
N LEU A 46 9.09 -5.12 -12.24
CA LEU A 46 7.96 -6.04 -12.08
C LEU A 46 6.77 -5.32 -11.44
N GLY A 47 7.03 -4.47 -10.46
CA GLY A 47 6.03 -3.68 -9.77
C GLY A 47 5.28 -2.71 -10.68
N TYR A 48 6.00 -2.03 -11.58
CA TYR A 48 5.41 -1.17 -12.59
C TYR A 48 4.48 -1.96 -13.52
N HIS A 49 4.93 -3.11 -14.04
CA HIS A 49 4.11 -3.97 -14.89
C HIS A 49 2.87 -4.51 -14.18
N ILE A 50 3.01 -4.94 -12.92
CA ILE A 50 1.90 -5.44 -12.11
C ILE A 50 0.86 -4.34 -11.88
N LYS A 51 1.29 -3.11 -11.54
CA LYS A 51 0.35 -1.98 -11.36
C LYS A 51 -0.46 -1.68 -12.62
N GLN A 52 0.18 -1.68 -13.79
CA GLN A 52 -0.48 -1.46 -15.08
C GLN A 52 -1.47 -2.58 -15.42
N TYR A 53 -1.15 -3.82 -15.02
CA TYR A 53 -2.03 -4.96 -15.24
C TYR A 53 -3.29 -4.94 -14.37
N LEU A 54 -3.16 -4.42 -13.15
CA LEU A 54 -4.22 -4.40 -12.13
C LEU A 54 -5.12 -3.16 -12.29
N ASP A 55 -5.98 -3.15 -13.31
CA ASP A 55 -6.72 -1.93 -13.69
C ASP A 55 -8.25 -2.01 -13.54
N LYS A 56 -8.74 -2.32 -12.33
CA LYS A 56 -10.20 -2.34 -12.06
C LYS A 56 -10.64 -1.69 -10.74
N SER A 57 -9.77 -1.63 -9.74
CA SER A 57 -10.04 -0.98 -8.45
C SER A 57 -8.72 -0.58 -7.78
N LYS A 58 -8.63 0.66 -7.30
CA LYS A 58 -7.46 1.17 -6.59
C LYS A 58 -7.13 0.30 -5.37
N ASN A 59 -8.11 -0.07 -4.56
CA ASN A 59 -7.93 -0.93 -3.38
C ASN A 59 -7.29 -2.28 -3.74
N VAL A 60 -7.83 -2.94 -4.77
CA VAL A 60 -7.35 -4.24 -5.23
C VAL A 60 -5.92 -4.12 -5.74
N ARG A 61 -5.64 -3.08 -6.53
CA ARG A 61 -4.30 -2.78 -7.03
C ARG A 61 -3.31 -2.51 -5.91
N ASP A 62 -3.67 -1.69 -4.92
CA ASP A 62 -2.80 -1.32 -3.82
C ASP A 62 -2.56 -2.51 -2.88
N LYS A 63 -3.58 -3.31 -2.57
CA LYS A 63 -3.44 -4.57 -1.80
C LYS A 63 -2.52 -5.55 -2.50
N ALA A 64 -2.71 -5.77 -3.80
CA ALA A 64 -1.88 -6.67 -4.58
C ALA A 64 -0.45 -6.14 -4.72
N PHE A 65 -0.25 -4.88 -5.07
CA PHE A 65 1.08 -4.28 -5.18
C PHE A 65 1.85 -4.33 -3.85
N TYR A 66 1.17 -4.01 -2.75
CA TYR A 66 1.76 -4.10 -1.41
C TYR A 66 2.20 -5.53 -1.09
N ALA A 67 1.32 -6.51 -1.30
CA ALA A 67 1.65 -7.92 -1.09
C ALA A 67 2.82 -8.37 -1.98
N PHE A 68 2.88 -7.91 -3.23
CA PHE A 68 3.98 -8.17 -4.15
C PHE A 68 5.31 -7.67 -3.59
N VAL A 69 5.41 -6.40 -3.19
CA VAL A 69 6.67 -5.81 -2.70
C VAL A 69 7.17 -6.56 -1.48
N GLU A 70 6.33 -6.71 -0.46
CA GLU A 70 6.71 -7.36 0.80
C GLU A 70 7.13 -8.82 0.59
N LEU A 71 6.42 -9.58 -0.26
CA LEU A 71 6.78 -10.97 -0.53
C LEU A 71 8.07 -11.09 -1.33
N CYS A 72 8.35 -10.18 -2.27
CA CYS A 72 9.60 -10.15 -3.03
C CYS A 72 10.80 -9.72 -2.17
N GLU A 73 10.63 -8.72 -1.30
CA GLU A 73 11.66 -8.33 -0.34
C GLU A 73 11.96 -9.47 0.65
N ASN A 74 10.96 -10.27 1.03
CA ASN A 74 11.18 -11.46 1.85
C ASN A 74 12.10 -12.47 1.14
N ILE A 75 11.93 -12.70 -0.16
CA ILE A 75 12.86 -13.55 -0.93
C ILE A 75 14.27 -12.93 -0.90
N GLY A 76 14.38 -11.66 -1.29
CA GLY A 76 15.68 -10.98 -1.44
C GLY A 76 16.51 -10.94 -0.15
N ASN A 77 15.84 -10.89 1.00
CA ASN A 77 16.48 -10.75 2.31
C ASN A 77 16.69 -12.08 3.07
N TYR A 78 15.83 -13.09 2.85
CA TYR A 78 15.80 -14.29 3.72
C TYR A 78 15.94 -15.64 3.01
N ALA A 79 15.97 -15.68 1.68
CA ALA A 79 16.17 -16.94 0.96
C ALA A 79 17.52 -17.58 1.30
N ALA A 80 17.54 -18.92 1.41
CA ALA A 80 18.77 -19.68 1.64
C ALA A 80 19.66 -19.72 0.39
N THR A 81 19.06 -19.67 -0.79
CA THR A 81 19.77 -19.54 -2.07
C THR A 81 19.93 -18.06 -2.41
N TYR A 82 21.09 -17.69 -2.94
CA TYR A 82 21.40 -16.31 -3.29
C TYR A 82 22.33 -16.24 -4.51
N GLU A 83 22.30 -15.10 -5.18
CA GLU A 83 23.29 -14.69 -6.17
C GLU A 83 24.07 -13.48 -5.67
N VAL A 84 25.29 -13.30 -6.17
CA VAL A 84 26.12 -12.13 -5.88
C VAL A 84 25.88 -11.08 -6.95
N VAL A 85 25.17 -10.01 -6.60
CA VAL A 85 24.93 -8.87 -7.50
C VAL A 85 25.78 -7.70 -7.02
N GLY A 86 26.81 -7.37 -7.79
CA GLY A 86 27.84 -6.41 -7.37
C GLY A 86 28.60 -6.91 -6.14
N LYS A 87 28.41 -6.26 -4.98
CA LYS A 87 29.04 -6.63 -3.69
C LYS A 87 28.06 -7.22 -2.66
N LYS A 88 26.80 -7.41 -3.03
CA LYS A 88 25.74 -7.87 -2.11
C LYS A 88 25.29 -9.29 -2.49
N ARG A 89 24.96 -10.08 -1.48
CA ARG A 89 24.22 -11.34 -1.65
C ARG A 89 22.74 -11.01 -1.68
N ILE A 90 22.06 -11.41 -2.74
CA ILE A 90 20.63 -11.17 -2.93
C ILE A 90 19.95 -12.53 -3.06
N GLY A 91 18.94 -12.77 -2.23
CA GLY A 91 18.18 -14.00 -2.24
C GLY A 91 17.53 -14.28 -3.59
N THR A 92 17.54 -15.55 -4.00
CA THR A 92 16.92 -16.02 -5.23
C THR A 92 15.64 -16.78 -4.95
N GLY A 93 14.69 -16.68 -5.87
CA GLY A 93 13.44 -17.41 -5.79
C GLY A 93 12.58 -17.21 -7.02
N LEU A 94 11.32 -17.61 -6.92
CA LEU A 94 10.29 -17.45 -7.94
C LEU A 94 9.19 -16.53 -7.43
N MET A 95 8.69 -15.66 -8.29
CA MET A 95 7.42 -14.95 -8.12
C MET A 95 6.53 -15.24 -9.32
N ALA A 96 5.26 -15.51 -9.06
CA ALA A 96 4.23 -15.60 -10.09
C ALA A 96 3.00 -14.77 -9.70
N LEU A 97 2.49 -13.97 -10.63
CA LEU A 97 1.17 -13.36 -10.57
C LEU A 97 0.23 -14.20 -11.43
N SER A 98 -0.82 -14.73 -10.81
CA SER A 98 -1.89 -15.45 -11.50
C SER A 98 -3.24 -14.77 -11.28
N GLU A 99 -4.16 -15.02 -12.21
CA GLU A 99 -5.48 -14.41 -12.24
C GLU A 99 -6.55 -15.47 -12.50
N THR A 100 -7.56 -15.50 -11.64
CA THR A 100 -8.82 -16.24 -11.86
C THR A 100 -9.95 -15.25 -12.13
N GLU A 101 -11.17 -15.73 -12.43
CA GLU A 101 -12.33 -14.83 -12.56
C GLU A 101 -12.62 -14.02 -11.28
N LYS A 102 -12.33 -14.59 -10.10
CA LYS A 102 -12.73 -14.02 -8.81
C LYS A 102 -11.61 -13.31 -8.06
N SER A 103 -10.35 -13.64 -8.32
CA SER A 103 -9.21 -13.14 -7.55
C SER A 103 -7.91 -13.08 -8.36
N TYR A 104 -6.98 -12.26 -7.88
CA TYR A 104 -5.56 -12.34 -8.19
C TYR A 104 -4.85 -13.18 -7.12
N CYS A 105 -3.76 -13.85 -7.49
CA CYS A 105 -2.89 -14.55 -6.55
C CYS A 105 -1.43 -14.21 -6.85
N ILE A 106 -0.74 -13.66 -5.84
CA ILE A 106 0.70 -13.47 -5.85
C ILE A 106 1.32 -14.65 -5.12
N GLN A 107 2.10 -15.43 -5.84
CA GLN A 107 2.81 -16.58 -5.29
C GLN A 107 4.30 -16.30 -5.28
N THR A 108 4.94 -16.54 -4.14
CA THR A 108 6.40 -16.57 -4.02
C THR A 108 6.88 -17.94 -3.60
N VAL A 109 8.05 -18.32 -4.11
CA VAL A 109 8.72 -19.57 -3.76
C VAL A 109 10.20 -19.29 -3.55
N ASN A 110 10.75 -19.67 -2.40
CA ASN A 110 12.18 -19.58 -2.15
C ASN A 110 12.66 -20.76 -1.32
N TYR A 111 13.94 -21.11 -1.45
CA TYR A 111 14.55 -22.09 -0.58
C TYR A 111 14.75 -21.50 0.81
N VAL A 112 14.55 -22.33 1.84
CA VAL A 112 14.89 -22.08 3.23
C VAL A 112 15.63 -23.29 3.81
N THR A 113 16.42 -23.08 4.84
CA THR A 113 17.03 -24.16 5.62
C THR A 113 16.00 -24.82 6.54
N VAL A 114 16.26 -26.05 6.98
CA VAL A 114 15.43 -26.75 7.98
C VAL A 114 15.29 -25.94 9.28
N GLN A 115 16.35 -25.24 9.69
CA GLN A 115 16.30 -24.36 10.86
C GLN A 115 15.36 -23.15 10.64
N GLN A 116 15.44 -22.50 9.48
CA GLN A 116 14.53 -21.40 9.11
C GLN A 116 13.08 -21.88 9.07
N GLN A 117 12.82 -23.07 8.51
CA GLN A 117 11.49 -23.68 8.48
C GLN A 117 10.91 -23.82 9.89
N GLN A 118 11.66 -24.40 10.85
CA GLN A 118 11.19 -24.60 12.22
C GLN A 118 10.82 -23.27 12.90
N GLN A 119 11.65 -22.24 12.75
CA GLN A 119 11.40 -20.91 13.30
C GLN A 119 10.17 -20.25 12.66
N LEU A 120 10.05 -20.32 11.32
CA LEU A 120 8.93 -19.76 10.58
C LEU A 120 7.63 -20.49 10.91
N GLN A 121 7.63 -21.82 11.05
CA GLN A 121 6.43 -22.58 11.40
C GLN A 121 5.85 -22.17 12.75
N GLN A 122 6.70 -22.05 13.78
CA GLN A 122 6.25 -21.59 15.11
C GLN A 122 5.64 -20.19 15.04
N ARG A 123 6.28 -19.29 14.29
CA ARG A 123 5.80 -17.92 14.12
C ARG A 123 4.50 -17.86 13.32
N LEU A 124 4.41 -18.59 12.21
CA LEU A 124 3.21 -18.66 11.36
C LEU A 124 2.02 -19.21 12.16
N ALA A 125 2.19 -20.29 12.92
CA ALA A 125 1.15 -20.84 13.78
C ALA A 125 0.61 -19.81 14.80
N LYS A 126 1.49 -18.96 15.34
CA LYS A 126 1.10 -17.87 16.23
C LYS A 126 0.33 -16.76 15.51
N VAL A 127 0.78 -16.30 14.33
CA VAL A 127 0.15 -15.16 13.65
C VAL A 127 -1.14 -15.53 12.90
N THR A 128 -1.28 -16.77 12.44
CA THR A 128 -2.50 -17.24 11.77
C THR A 128 -3.63 -17.58 12.74
N SER A 129 -3.34 -17.76 14.04
CA SER A 129 -4.35 -17.97 15.08
C SER A 129 -4.87 -16.66 15.70
N MET A 130 -4.20 -15.54 15.46
CA MET A 130 -4.61 -14.23 15.97
C MET A 130 -5.78 -13.65 15.17
N ASP A 131 -6.68 -12.95 15.84
CA ASP A 131 -7.62 -12.07 15.15
C ASP A 131 -6.94 -10.78 14.63
N ARG A 132 -7.66 -9.95 13.87
CA ARG A 132 -7.11 -8.71 13.30
C ARG A 132 -6.62 -7.71 14.37
N ARG A 133 -7.27 -7.64 15.54
CA ARG A 133 -6.87 -6.72 16.63
C ARG A 133 -5.61 -7.23 17.31
N GLU A 134 -5.56 -8.52 17.61
CA GLU A 134 -4.41 -9.21 18.18
C GLU A 134 -3.20 -9.10 17.26
N LEU A 135 -3.39 -9.31 15.95
CA LEU A 135 -2.33 -9.20 14.95
C LEU A 135 -1.80 -7.77 14.82
N ARG A 136 -2.68 -6.75 14.90
CA ARG A 136 -2.28 -5.32 14.95
C ARG A 136 -1.47 -5.02 16.22
N ALA A 137 -1.90 -5.51 17.39
CA ALA A 137 -1.18 -5.32 18.64
C ALA A 137 0.20 -5.99 18.61
N TYR A 138 0.27 -7.22 18.10
CA TYR A 138 1.51 -7.97 17.95
C TYR A 138 2.49 -7.28 16.99
N LYS A 139 2.00 -6.72 15.88
CA LYS A 139 2.81 -5.89 14.97
C LYS A 139 3.43 -4.69 15.69
N ASN A 140 2.66 -3.99 16.53
CA ASN A 140 3.14 -2.81 17.26
C ASN A 140 4.23 -3.19 18.28
N ASP A 141 4.05 -4.28 19.01
CA ASP A 141 5.04 -4.82 19.95
C ASP A 141 6.37 -5.15 19.23
N LEU A 142 6.31 -5.83 18.08
CA LEU A 142 7.50 -6.11 17.28
C LEU A 142 8.22 -4.84 16.79
N ARG A 143 7.47 -3.79 16.41
CA ARG A 143 8.07 -2.50 16.02
C ARG A 143 8.80 -1.85 17.19
N GLN A 144 8.20 -1.86 18.38
CA GLN A 144 8.82 -1.30 19.59
C GLN A 144 10.10 -2.06 19.98
N GLN A 145 10.07 -3.39 19.92
CA GLN A 145 11.25 -4.22 20.20
C GLN A 145 12.38 -3.98 19.21
N ALA A 146 12.08 -3.78 17.92
CA ALA A 146 13.09 -3.49 16.91
C ALA A 146 13.79 -2.14 17.12
N ILE A 147 13.03 -1.11 17.53
CA ILE A 147 13.56 0.21 17.89
C ILE A 147 14.50 0.09 19.10
N GLN A 148 14.11 -0.67 20.13
CA GLN A 148 14.91 -0.86 21.33
C GLN A 148 16.20 -1.66 21.06
N ASN A 149 16.12 -2.69 20.23
CA ASN A 149 17.22 -3.61 19.98
C ASN A 149 18.14 -3.18 18.82
N LYS A 150 17.89 -2.04 18.15
CA LYS A 150 18.60 -1.57 16.93
C LYS A 150 18.74 -2.64 15.85
N HIS A 151 17.86 -3.64 15.86
CA HIS A 151 17.86 -4.72 14.89
C HIS A 151 16.76 -4.48 13.87
N HIS A 152 17.05 -4.78 12.59
CA HIS A 152 16.02 -4.84 11.56
C HIS A 152 14.94 -5.81 12.04
N SER A 153 13.69 -5.33 12.04
CA SER A 153 12.51 -6.12 12.38
C SER A 153 12.22 -7.11 11.27
N GLY A 154 13.09 -8.11 11.14
CA GLY A 154 12.90 -9.16 10.17
C GLY A 154 11.52 -9.75 10.35
N ASN A 155 10.76 -9.82 9.26
CA ASN A 155 9.46 -10.44 9.19
C ASN A 155 8.26 -9.64 9.76
N ILE A 156 8.31 -8.30 9.80
CA ILE A 156 7.07 -7.49 9.86
C ILE A 156 6.27 -7.65 8.56
N GLY A 157 6.95 -7.76 7.41
CA GLY A 157 6.30 -7.81 6.10
C GLY A 157 5.20 -8.86 5.99
N LEU A 158 5.46 -10.12 6.39
CA LEU A 158 4.43 -11.18 6.36
C LEU A 158 3.21 -10.87 7.24
N ILE A 159 3.42 -10.26 8.41
CA ILE A 159 2.32 -9.82 9.29
C ILE A 159 1.53 -8.69 8.64
N GLU A 160 2.23 -7.78 7.97
CA GLU A 160 1.60 -6.66 7.29
C GLU A 160 0.79 -7.10 6.08
N VAL A 161 1.29 -8.07 5.30
CA VAL A 161 0.54 -8.74 4.23
C VAL A 161 -0.71 -9.44 4.79
N LEU A 162 -0.58 -10.20 5.88
CA LEU A 162 -1.74 -10.83 6.54
C LEU A 162 -2.79 -9.80 6.99
N LEU A 163 -2.36 -8.67 7.57
CA LEU A 163 -3.27 -7.58 7.96
C LEU A 163 -3.94 -6.92 6.76
N ARG A 164 -3.19 -6.64 5.68
CA ARG A 164 -3.67 -5.94 4.49
C ARG A 164 -4.66 -6.79 3.69
N LEU A 165 -4.43 -8.10 3.65
CA LEU A 165 -5.26 -9.07 2.92
C LEU A 165 -6.32 -9.75 3.79
N ASN A 166 -6.50 -9.31 5.04
CA ASN A 166 -7.43 -9.90 6.00
C ASN A 166 -7.25 -11.43 6.10
N GLN A 167 -6.00 -11.86 6.23
CA GLN A 167 -5.54 -13.24 6.42
C GLN A 167 -5.81 -14.19 5.24
N LYS A 168 -6.03 -13.68 4.02
CA LYS A 168 -6.14 -14.48 2.79
C LYS A 168 -4.76 -14.88 2.23
N VAL A 169 -3.95 -15.55 3.04
CA VAL A 169 -2.59 -15.99 2.67
C VAL A 169 -2.38 -17.45 3.07
N ASP A 170 -1.98 -18.27 2.11
CA ASP A 170 -1.63 -19.67 2.35
C ASP A 170 -0.11 -19.88 2.36
N PHE A 171 0.32 -20.80 3.21
CA PHE A 171 1.72 -21.18 3.38
C PHE A 171 1.88 -22.68 3.12
N HIS A 172 2.82 -23.05 2.26
CA HIS A 172 3.14 -24.45 2.01
C HIS A 172 4.64 -24.70 2.10
N TRP A 173 4.99 -25.91 2.49
CA TRP A 173 6.36 -26.40 2.56
C TRP A 173 6.48 -27.57 1.58
N ILE A 174 7.49 -27.55 0.71
CA ILE A 174 7.78 -28.66 -0.19
C ILE A 174 9.19 -29.14 0.12
N GLU A 175 9.30 -30.36 0.64
CA GLU A 175 10.58 -31.01 0.92
C GLU A 175 11.35 -31.23 -0.37
N THR A 176 12.68 -31.05 -0.32
CA THR A 176 13.56 -31.33 -1.45
C THR A 176 14.66 -32.30 -1.04
N SER A 177 15.35 -32.88 -2.02
CA SER A 177 16.43 -33.83 -1.79
C SER A 177 17.71 -33.21 -1.23
N GLU A 178 17.82 -31.87 -1.16
CA GLU A 178 19.08 -31.15 -0.94
C GLU A 178 19.23 -30.52 0.46
N ASN A 179 18.57 -31.07 1.49
CA ASN A 179 18.57 -30.50 2.85
C ASN A 179 18.08 -29.03 2.92
N LEU A 180 17.30 -28.64 1.92
CA LEU A 180 16.58 -27.38 1.83
C LEU A 180 15.08 -27.70 1.69
N VAL A 181 14.27 -26.71 1.99
CA VAL A 181 12.81 -26.80 1.84
C VAL A 181 12.35 -25.61 1.02
N LEU A 182 11.46 -25.84 0.07
CA LEU A 182 10.80 -24.75 -0.63
C LEU A 182 9.69 -24.20 0.26
N PHE A 183 9.82 -22.92 0.60
CA PHE A 183 8.76 -22.16 1.25
C PHE A 183 7.92 -21.49 0.17
N VAL A 184 6.63 -21.82 0.14
CA VAL A 184 5.67 -21.27 -0.82
C VAL A 184 4.68 -20.39 -0.07
N VAL A 185 4.55 -19.14 -0.49
CA VAL A 185 3.53 -18.21 0.01
C VAL A 185 2.57 -17.89 -1.13
N LYS A 186 1.26 -17.97 -0.88
CA LYS A 186 0.21 -17.58 -1.83
C LYS A 186 -0.69 -16.53 -1.20
N ALA A 187 -0.60 -15.31 -1.68
CA ALA A 187 -1.42 -14.18 -1.24
C ALA A 187 -2.57 -13.97 -2.23
N TYR A 188 -3.81 -14.08 -1.75
CA TYR A 188 -5.02 -13.95 -2.56
C TYR A 188 -5.66 -12.57 -2.38
N ILE A 189 -6.01 -11.95 -3.50
CA ILE A 189 -6.67 -10.63 -3.55
C ILE A 189 -7.94 -10.78 -4.37
N ASP A 190 -9.10 -10.63 -3.72
CA ASP A 190 -10.37 -10.75 -4.43
C ASP A 190 -10.57 -9.56 -5.39
N LYS A 191 -11.08 -9.84 -6.59
CA LYS A 191 -11.40 -8.81 -7.59
C LYS A 191 -12.67 -8.05 -7.24
N LYS A 192 -13.60 -8.73 -6.58
CA LYS A 192 -14.79 -8.13 -5.98
C LYS A 192 -14.55 -7.88 -4.51
N ASP A 193 -13.39 -7.37 -4.13
CA ASP A 193 -13.13 -7.09 -2.73
C ASP A 193 -14.00 -5.92 -2.26
N ASP A 194 -15.27 -6.24 -2.04
CA ASP A 194 -16.33 -5.56 -1.32
C ASP A 194 -16.17 -5.83 0.19
N SER A 195 -15.00 -6.33 0.64
CA SER A 195 -14.54 -5.85 1.93
C SER A 195 -14.40 -4.35 1.74
N GLY A 196 -15.48 -3.59 1.99
CA GLY A 196 -15.82 -3.21 3.35
C GLY A 196 -14.59 -2.80 4.15
N THR A 197 -13.54 -2.37 3.47
CA THR A 197 -12.47 -1.60 4.02
C THR A 197 -13.22 -0.30 4.26
N LYS A 198 -13.91 -0.24 5.41
CA LYS A 198 -14.10 1.02 6.09
C LYS A 198 -12.71 1.61 6.04
N MET A 199 -12.55 2.54 5.12
CA MET A 199 -11.38 3.37 5.06
C MET A 199 -11.20 3.86 6.50
N ASP A 200 -10.00 3.69 7.05
CA ASP A 200 -9.75 4.13 8.41
C ASP A 200 -9.70 5.68 8.38
N ASP A 201 -10.21 6.32 9.43
CA ASP A 201 -10.10 7.77 9.58
C ASP A 201 -8.61 8.17 9.57
N LEU A 202 -8.29 9.30 8.95
CA LEU A 202 -6.95 9.89 9.03
C LEU A 202 -6.93 10.90 10.17
N VAL A 203 -6.02 10.69 11.12
CA VAL A 203 -5.83 11.61 12.25
C VAL A 203 -4.35 11.96 12.36
N ILE A 204 -4.03 13.22 12.15
CA ILE A 204 -2.68 13.78 12.38
C ILE A 204 -2.83 14.88 13.42
N LYS A 205 -2.07 14.77 14.51
CA LYS A 205 -1.98 15.85 15.50
C LYS A 205 -0.93 16.84 15.06
N GLY A 206 -1.29 18.12 15.06
CA GLY A 206 -0.39 19.19 14.70
C GLY A 206 0.80 19.30 15.66
N GLU A 207 1.94 19.75 15.14
CA GLU A 207 3.15 20.00 15.91
C GLU A 207 3.52 21.48 15.83
N LYS A 208 3.86 22.07 16.99
CA LYS A 208 4.27 23.47 17.11
C LYS A 208 5.75 23.54 17.50
N GLY A 209 6.62 23.35 16.51
CA GLY A 209 8.08 23.44 16.64
C GLY A 209 8.66 24.55 15.75
N THR A 210 9.86 24.35 15.22
CA THR A 210 10.45 25.22 14.18
C THR A 210 9.59 25.23 12.91
N TYR A 211 8.97 24.08 12.62
CA TYR A 211 7.98 23.89 11.59
C TYR A 211 6.62 23.71 12.24
N LEU A 212 5.58 24.21 11.56
CA LEU A 212 4.21 24.15 12.02
C LEU A 212 3.44 23.19 11.13
N THR A 213 2.88 22.15 11.75
CA THR A 213 2.03 21.18 11.06
C THR A 213 0.60 21.33 11.56
N PRO A 214 -0.40 21.41 10.67
CA PRO A 214 -1.79 21.56 11.09
C PRO A 214 -2.32 20.24 11.67
N ASP A 215 -3.35 20.35 12.50
CA ASP A 215 -4.20 19.22 12.87
C ASP A 215 -5.01 18.77 11.65
N VAL A 216 -5.09 17.46 11.45
CA VAL A 216 -5.88 16.85 10.36
C VAL A 216 -6.79 15.78 10.92
N TYR A 217 -8.07 15.87 10.53
CA TYR A 217 -9.06 14.84 10.82
C TYR A 217 -9.92 14.55 9.59
N PHE A 218 -9.72 13.41 8.93
CA PHE A 218 -10.57 12.96 7.83
C PHE A 218 -11.36 11.73 8.24
N SER A 219 -12.69 11.85 8.23
CA SER A 219 -13.59 10.75 8.57
C SER A 219 -14.05 10.01 7.33
N ALA A 220 -13.68 8.75 7.25
CA ALA A 220 -14.13 7.86 6.17
C ALA A 220 -15.62 7.49 6.30
N GLN A 221 -16.16 7.58 7.52
CA GLN A 221 -17.57 7.27 7.76
C GLN A 221 -18.49 8.39 7.27
N THR A 222 -18.12 9.65 7.54
CA THR A 222 -18.98 10.81 7.25
C THR A 222 -18.57 11.58 5.99
N GLY A 223 -17.34 11.42 5.51
CA GLY A 223 -16.77 12.22 4.43
C GLY A 223 -16.31 13.61 4.85
N VAL A 224 -16.33 13.91 6.15
CA VAL A 224 -15.87 15.20 6.68
C VAL A 224 -14.36 15.17 6.83
N CYS A 225 -13.70 16.10 6.16
CA CYS A 225 -12.27 16.33 6.19
C CYS A 225 -12.00 17.70 6.81
N GLU A 226 -11.21 17.79 7.88
CA GLU A 226 -10.81 19.04 8.51
C GLU A 226 -9.29 19.19 8.52
N ILE A 227 -8.80 20.38 8.15
CA ILE A 227 -7.40 20.80 8.31
C ILE A 227 -7.42 22.13 9.10
N LYS A 228 -6.76 22.16 10.26
CA LYS A 228 -6.81 23.28 11.21
C LYS A 228 -5.43 23.66 11.74
N GLY A 229 -5.15 24.96 11.86
CA GLY A 229 -3.92 25.49 12.47
C GLY A 229 -2.99 26.16 11.46
N GLU A 230 -1.69 26.00 11.63
CA GLU A 230 -0.66 26.60 10.77
C GLU A 230 0.04 25.56 9.89
N SER A 231 0.32 25.90 8.63
CA SER A 231 0.99 25.01 7.67
C SER A 231 2.29 25.60 7.15
N TYR A 232 3.37 25.32 7.88
CA TYR A 232 4.74 25.73 7.57
C TYR A 232 5.69 24.56 7.82
N GLN A 233 5.75 23.60 6.89
CA GLN A 233 6.56 22.40 7.03
C GLN A 233 7.85 22.46 6.20
N GLU A 234 8.90 21.79 6.68
CA GLU A 234 10.13 21.54 5.91
C GLU A 234 9.87 20.55 4.77
N ASP A 235 9.20 19.44 5.09
CA ASP A 235 8.81 18.40 4.12
C ASP A 235 7.31 18.46 3.84
N THR A 236 6.91 19.48 3.09
CA THR A 236 5.51 19.64 2.65
C THR A 236 5.03 18.47 1.79
N PHE A 237 5.93 17.81 1.07
CA PHE A 237 5.57 16.78 0.10
C PHE A 237 5.09 15.50 0.79
N GLU A 238 5.83 14.98 1.78
CA GLU A 238 5.42 13.76 2.49
C GLU A 238 4.08 13.94 3.23
N PHE A 239 3.93 15.08 3.90
CA PHE A 239 2.72 15.40 4.66
C PHE A 239 1.48 15.48 3.76
N TYR A 240 1.51 16.31 2.70
CA TYR A 240 0.33 16.49 1.85
C TYR A 240 0.05 15.30 0.94
N ASN A 241 1.05 14.52 0.52
CA ASN A 241 0.79 13.27 -0.18
C ASN A 241 -0.03 12.30 0.67
N THR A 242 0.18 12.28 1.98
CA THR A 242 -0.67 11.46 2.87
C THR A 242 -2.13 11.89 2.78
N LEU A 243 -2.40 13.21 2.73
CA LEU A 243 -3.75 13.77 2.64
C LEU A 243 -4.37 13.51 1.26
N ILE A 244 -3.63 13.80 0.20
CA ILE A 244 -4.05 13.62 -1.20
C ILE A 244 -4.37 12.15 -1.46
N ASN A 245 -3.50 11.23 -1.02
CA ASN A 245 -3.74 9.80 -1.20
C ASN A 245 -4.98 9.32 -0.46
N TRP A 246 -5.26 9.87 0.73
CA TRP A 246 -6.49 9.56 1.47
C TRP A 246 -7.70 10.06 0.67
N ILE A 247 -7.73 11.34 0.27
CA ILE A 247 -8.86 11.92 -0.49
C ILE A 247 -9.08 11.15 -1.79
N ASP A 248 -8.01 10.88 -2.55
CA ASP A 248 -8.06 10.12 -3.81
C ASP A 248 -8.68 8.74 -3.61
N THR A 249 -8.31 8.06 -2.52
CA THR A 249 -8.91 6.77 -2.16
C THR A 249 -10.39 6.91 -1.80
N TYR A 250 -10.77 7.93 -1.01
CA TYR A 250 -12.16 8.17 -0.62
C TYR A 250 -13.06 8.41 -1.85
N ILE A 251 -12.64 9.29 -2.76
CA ILE A 251 -13.45 9.66 -3.92
C ILE A 251 -13.57 8.51 -4.94
N HIS A 252 -12.55 7.66 -5.07
CA HIS A 252 -12.57 6.54 -6.02
C HIS A 252 -13.23 5.27 -5.46
N GLU A 253 -13.13 5.03 -4.15
CA GLU A 253 -13.58 3.78 -3.53
C GLU A 253 -14.87 3.95 -2.74
N VAL A 254 -14.96 4.99 -1.91
CA VAL A 254 -16.14 5.22 -1.04
C VAL A 254 -17.25 5.90 -1.83
N LYS A 255 -16.91 6.82 -2.75
CA LYS A 255 -17.83 7.50 -3.67
C LYS A 255 -19.05 8.13 -2.98
N LYS A 256 -18.83 8.72 -1.81
CA LYS A 256 -19.83 9.44 -1.01
C LYS A 256 -19.57 10.95 -1.07
N PRO A 257 -20.51 11.78 -0.60
CA PRO A 257 -20.26 13.20 -0.43
C PRO A 257 -19.00 13.44 0.41
N LEU A 258 -18.23 14.46 0.04
CA LEU A 258 -17.03 14.89 0.75
C LEU A 258 -17.18 16.37 1.15
N THR A 259 -16.97 16.66 2.43
CA THR A 259 -16.93 18.04 2.95
C THR A 259 -15.53 18.36 3.44
N LEU A 260 -14.86 19.34 2.84
CA LEU A 260 -13.57 19.83 3.27
C LEU A 260 -13.72 21.13 4.05
N ASN A 261 -13.30 21.14 5.32
CA ASN A 261 -13.27 22.29 6.20
C ASN A 261 -11.82 22.76 6.38
N LEU A 262 -11.53 23.98 5.96
CA LEU A 262 -10.20 24.58 6.09
C LEU A 262 -10.25 25.71 7.12
N LYS A 263 -9.49 25.54 8.21
CA LYS A 263 -9.37 26.48 9.33
C LYS A 263 -7.90 26.82 9.56
N LEU A 264 -7.24 27.31 8.52
CA LEU A 264 -5.82 27.66 8.57
C LEU A 264 -5.67 29.13 8.98
N THR A 265 -4.73 29.42 9.89
CA THR A 265 -4.35 30.81 10.24
C THR A 265 -3.13 31.29 9.46
N TYR A 266 -2.35 30.37 8.92
CA TYR A 266 -1.15 30.67 8.13
C TYR A 266 -0.77 29.46 7.29
N PHE A 267 -0.34 29.67 6.05
CA PHE A 267 0.33 28.64 5.26
C PHE A 267 1.36 29.26 4.31
N ASN A 268 2.42 28.51 4.00
CA ASN A 268 3.45 28.97 3.06
C ASN A 268 3.14 28.60 1.59
N THR A 269 3.96 29.10 0.66
CA THR A 269 3.84 28.81 -0.78
C THR A 269 3.83 27.32 -1.11
N SER A 270 4.60 26.52 -0.37
CA SER A 270 4.64 25.07 -0.59
C SER A 270 3.29 24.42 -0.21
N SER A 271 2.73 24.81 0.93
CA SER A 271 1.41 24.36 1.40
C SER A 271 0.29 24.81 0.46
N SER A 272 0.37 26.05 -0.07
CA SER A 272 -0.57 26.57 -1.07
C SER A 272 -0.62 25.69 -2.32
N ARG A 273 0.54 25.27 -2.86
CA ARG A 273 0.61 24.35 -4.01
C ARG A 273 -0.06 23.00 -3.71
N ALA A 274 0.17 22.46 -2.52
CA ALA A 274 -0.42 21.19 -2.14
C ALA A 274 -1.94 21.27 -1.92
N LEU A 275 -2.43 22.39 -1.38
CA LEU A 275 -3.87 22.67 -1.31
C LEU A 275 -4.49 22.77 -2.71
N GLN A 276 -3.81 23.42 -3.66
CA GLN A 276 -4.24 23.44 -5.06
C GLN A 276 -4.43 22.03 -5.62
N GLU A 277 -3.50 21.11 -5.36
CA GLU A 277 -3.60 19.72 -5.82
C GLU A 277 -4.82 19.02 -5.21
N ILE A 278 -5.10 19.22 -3.92
CA ILE A 278 -6.32 18.71 -3.27
C ILE A 278 -7.56 19.26 -3.96
N PHE A 279 -7.61 20.56 -4.25
CA PHE A 279 -8.77 21.16 -4.91
C PHE A 279 -8.96 20.65 -6.34
N LEU A 280 -7.90 20.47 -7.12
CA LEU A 280 -8.00 19.91 -8.47
C LEU A 280 -8.55 18.47 -8.43
N LEU A 281 -8.13 17.67 -7.46
CA LEU A 281 -8.65 16.32 -7.25
C LEU A 281 -10.16 16.33 -6.90
N LEU A 282 -10.58 17.25 -6.04
CA LEU A 282 -12.00 17.42 -5.70
C LEU A 282 -12.82 17.96 -6.89
N LYS A 283 -12.23 18.80 -7.73
CA LYS A 283 -12.85 19.29 -8.96
C LYS A 283 -13.12 18.15 -9.93
N GLU A 284 -12.14 17.29 -10.16
CA GLU A 284 -12.30 16.10 -10.98
C GLU A 284 -13.42 15.20 -10.44
N TYR A 285 -13.47 14.98 -9.12
CA TYR A 285 -14.55 14.21 -8.50
C TYR A 285 -15.94 14.85 -8.73
N GLN A 286 -16.04 16.18 -8.62
CA GLN A 286 -17.27 16.91 -8.90
C GLN A 286 -17.71 16.77 -10.36
N GLU A 287 -16.76 16.80 -11.31
CA GLU A 287 -17.02 16.62 -12.74
C GLU A 287 -17.48 15.20 -13.09
N GLN A 288 -17.05 14.21 -12.31
CA GLN A 288 -17.51 12.82 -12.39
C GLN A 288 -18.87 12.59 -11.71
N GLY A 289 -19.50 13.63 -11.15
CA GLY A 289 -20.81 13.59 -10.49
C GLY A 289 -20.76 13.38 -8.98
N GLY A 290 -19.58 13.44 -8.36
CA GLY A 290 -19.42 13.41 -6.91
C GLY A 290 -19.92 14.70 -6.23
N GLU A 291 -20.43 14.57 -5.01
CA GLU A 291 -20.85 15.73 -4.21
C GLU A 291 -19.68 16.25 -3.37
N VAL A 292 -19.29 17.51 -3.60
CA VAL A 292 -18.19 18.18 -2.91
C VAL A 292 -18.71 19.45 -2.25
N THR A 293 -18.38 19.65 -0.98
CA THR A 293 -18.58 20.91 -0.25
C THR A 293 -17.25 21.38 0.30
N ILE A 294 -16.87 22.63 0.03
CA ILE A 294 -15.63 23.23 0.56
C ILE A 294 -16.05 24.41 1.43
N ASN A 295 -15.66 24.36 2.70
CA ASN A 295 -15.86 25.42 3.67
C ASN A 295 -14.51 26.01 4.02
N TRP A 296 -14.32 27.29 3.68
CA TRP A 296 -13.10 28.04 3.99
C TRP A 296 -13.40 28.99 5.14
N TYR A 297 -12.83 28.73 6.31
CA TYR A 297 -12.98 29.58 7.47
C TYR A 297 -11.78 30.50 7.59
N TYR A 298 -12.03 31.78 7.82
CA TYR A 298 -10.99 32.78 8.02
C TYR A 298 -11.35 33.72 9.17
N LEU A 299 -10.33 34.28 9.83
CA LEU A 299 -10.56 35.27 10.89
C LEU A 299 -11.08 36.57 10.27
N MET A 300 -12.08 37.19 10.89
CA MET A 300 -12.73 38.42 10.37
C MET A 300 -11.77 39.59 10.05
N HIS A 301 -10.59 39.61 10.66
CA HIS A 301 -9.59 40.65 10.47
C HIS A 301 -8.44 40.24 9.53
N ASP A 302 -8.54 39.05 8.92
CA ASP A 302 -7.50 38.48 8.06
C ASP A 302 -7.96 38.51 6.60
N GLU A 303 -7.82 39.68 5.97
CA GLU A 303 -8.19 39.89 4.56
C GLU A 303 -7.31 39.04 3.61
N SER A 304 -6.05 38.76 3.98
CA SER A 304 -5.16 37.92 3.16
C SER A 304 -5.68 36.50 3.02
N MET A 305 -6.24 35.93 4.09
CA MET A 305 -6.85 34.60 4.05
C MET A 305 -8.15 34.56 3.25
N LEU A 306 -8.86 35.68 3.12
CA LEU A 306 -10.01 35.80 2.24
C LEU A 306 -9.56 35.82 0.76
N GLU A 307 -8.57 36.65 0.43
CA GLU A 307 -8.01 36.75 -0.93
C GLU A 307 -7.52 35.40 -1.45
N GLU A 308 -6.80 34.63 -0.61
CA GLU A 308 -6.35 33.28 -0.97
C GLU A 308 -7.52 32.34 -1.34
N ALA A 309 -8.64 32.42 -0.61
CA ALA A 309 -9.83 31.63 -0.93
C ALA A 309 -10.38 31.99 -2.31
N GLU A 310 -10.47 33.29 -2.62
CA GLU A 310 -10.93 33.80 -3.90
C GLU A 310 -10.01 33.34 -5.06
N ASP A 311 -8.69 33.38 -4.85
CA ASP A 311 -7.70 32.90 -5.82
C ASP A 311 -7.83 31.39 -6.09
N PHE A 312 -8.05 30.59 -5.04
CA PHE A 312 -8.32 29.16 -5.21
C PHE A 312 -9.62 28.91 -5.98
N GLN A 313 -10.69 29.65 -5.69
CA GLN A 313 -11.95 29.53 -6.43
C GLN A 313 -11.78 29.87 -7.91
N LEU A 314 -11.06 30.95 -8.22
CA LEU A 314 -10.78 31.39 -9.59
C LEU A 314 -9.94 30.36 -10.36
N SER A 315 -8.87 29.84 -9.75
CA SER A 315 -7.95 28.92 -10.42
C SER A 315 -8.52 27.50 -10.60
N THR A 316 -9.38 27.04 -9.71
CA THR A 316 -9.94 25.67 -9.73
C THR A 316 -11.34 25.60 -10.34
N GLY A 317 -12.06 26.72 -10.39
CA GLY A 317 -13.47 26.76 -10.79
C GLY A 317 -14.39 26.03 -9.82
N LEU A 318 -13.97 25.86 -8.56
CA LEU A 318 -14.79 25.34 -7.47
C LEU A 318 -15.51 26.48 -6.73
N LYS A 319 -16.65 26.16 -6.13
CA LYS A 319 -17.37 27.10 -5.25
C LYS A 319 -17.03 26.80 -3.80
N PHE A 320 -16.54 27.81 -3.08
CA PHE A 320 -16.23 27.69 -1.66
C PHE A 320 -17.31 28.43 -0.86
N ASN A 321 -17.68 27.86 0.28
CA ASN A 321 -18.41 28.56 1.33
C ASN A 321 -17.38 29.30 2.18
N VAL A 322 -17.17 30.58 1.90
CA VAL A 322 -16.22 31.41 2.64
C VAL A 322 -16.90 31.98 3.88
N ILE A 323 -16.37 31.65 5.06
CA ILE A 323 -17.02 31.87 6.37
C ILE A 323 -16.08 32.66 7.26
N SER A 324 -16.51 33.88 7.65
CA SER A 324 -15.77 34.70 8.60
C SER A 324 -16.09 34.31 10.04
N VAL A 325 -15.07 34.25 10.89
CA VAL A 325 -15.22 33.92 12.32
C VAL A 325 -14.38 34.85 13.20
N GLU A 326 -14.78 35.05 14.46
CA GLU A 326 -13.98 35.80 15.44
C GLU A 326 -12.76 34.99 15.95
N LYS A 327 -12.92 33.67 16.03
CA LYS A 327 -11.87 32.70 16.41
C LYS A 327 -12.21 31.32 15.84
N PHE A 328 -11.20 30.46 15.69
CA PHE A 328 -11.43 29.05 15.37
C PHE A 328 -11.76 28.26 16.64
N ASP A 329 -12.89 27.54 16.63
CA ASP A 329 -13.25 26.54 17.65
C ASP A 329 -12.34 25.32 17.58
#